data_AF-A0AAV8WV75-F1
#
_entry.id   AF-A0AAV8WV75-F1
#
_cell.length_a   1.000
_cell.length_b   1.000
_cell.length_c   1.000
_cell.angle_alpha   90.00
_cell.angle_beta   90.00
_cell.angle_gamma   90.00
#
_symmetry.space_group_name_H-M   'P 1'
#
loop_
_entity.id
_entity.type
_entity.pdbx_description
1 polymer ?
#
loop_
_entity_poly.entity_id
_entity_poly.type
_entity_poly.pdbx_seq_one_letter_code
_entity_poly.pdbx_strand_id
1 'polypeptide(L)'
;MRLCNRLLRWCPSPDCSNAIKVQYVEPHKVTCKCNHTFCFACGENWHDPVKCHLLKKWIKKCDDDSETSNWIAANTKECPRCNVTIEKDGGCNHMVCKNQNCKADFCWVCLGPWEPHGSSWYNCNRYDEDEAKAARDAQEKSRSALQRYLFYCNRYMNHMASLKFEHKLYASVKEKWRKCNSII
;
A
#
# COMPACT_ATOMS: atom_id res chain seq x y z
N MET A 1 25.57 -11.61 22.23
CA MET A 1 24.69 -12.68 22.75
C MET A 1 23.38 -12.05 23.23
N ARG A 2 22.30 -12.07 22.44
CA ARG A 2 20.99 -11.53 22.86
C ARG A 2 20.18 -12.67 23.49
N LEU A 3 19.85 -12.53 24.77
CA LEU A 3 19.02 -13.43 25.56
C LEU A 3 17.61 -13.56 24.93
N CYS A 4 17.40 -14.57 24.09
CA CYS A 4 16.13 -14.76 23.39
C CYS A 4 15.15 -15.57 24.24
N ASN A 5 14.55 -14.93 25.25
CA ASN A 5 13.30 -15.45 25.78
C ASN A 5 12.26 -15.37 24.64
N ARG A 6 11.85 -16.52 24.11
CA ARG A 6 10.88 -16.62 23.01
C ARG A 6 9.52 -15.96 23.31
N LEU A 7 9.21 -15.80 24.60
CA LEU A 7 7.99 -15.17 25.08
C LEU A 7 8.10 -13.64 25.21
N LEU A 8 9.26 -13.06 24.90
CA LEU A 8 9.49 -11.62 24.92
C LEU A 8 9.87 -11.11 23.53
N ARG A 9 9.30 -9.96 23.14
CA ARG A 9 9.70 -9.24 21.93
C ARG A 9 9.71 -7.73 22.14
N TRP A 10 10.75 -7.08 21.65
CA TRP A 10 10.87 -5.61 21.67
C TRP A 10 9.90 -4.95 20.70
N CYS A 11 9.39 -3.78 21.09
CA CYS A 11 8.62 -2.94 20.19
C CYS A 11 9.51 -2.46 19.03
N PRO A 12 9.06 -2.56 17.76
CA PRO A 12 9.84 -2.13 16.60
C PRO A 12 9.76 -0.60 16.36
N SER A 13 8.92 0.13 17.09
CA SER A 13 8.83 1.60 16.97
C SER A 13 10.19 2.24 17.29
N PRO A 14 10.66 3.20 16.47
CA PRO A 14 11.78 4.04 16.84
C PRO A 14 11.55 4.67 18.22
N ASP A 15 12.62 4.80 19.00
CA ASP A 15 12.63 5.42 20.33
C ASP A 15 11.77 4.74 21.42
N CYS A 16 11.25 3.54 21.17
CA CYS A 16 10.50 2.77 22.14
C CYS A 16 11.35 1.64 22.74
N SER A 17 11.65 1.71 24.04
CA SER A 17 12.36 0.66 24.79
C SER A 17 11.42 -0.29 25.54
N ASN A 18 10.18 -0.46 25.08
CA ASN A 18 9.25 -1.41 25.69
C ASN A 18 9.38 -2.79 25.04
N ALA A 19 9.15 -3.84 25.84
CA ALA A 19 9.01 -5.22 25.35
C ALA A 19 7.63 -5.78 25.73
N ILE A 20 7.08 -6.63 24.87
CA ILE A 20 5.82 -7.34 25.07
C ILE A 20 6.12 -8.77 25.52
N LYS A 21 5.43 -9.22 26.57
CA LYS A 21 5.46 -10.60 27.06
C LYS A 21 4.17 -11.32 26.69
N VAL A 22 4.29 -12.54 26.18
CA VAL A 22 3.16 -13.42 25.86
C VAL A 22 3.26 -14.74 26.61
N GLN A 23 2.17 -15.51 26.62
CA GLN A 23 2.16 -16.86 27.21
C GLN A 23 2.67 -17.93 26.23
N TYR A 24 2.38 -17.76 24.95
CA TYR A 24 2.79 -18.66 23.87
C TYR A 24 3.12 -17.85 22.61
N VAL A 25 3.97 -18.42 21.74
CA VAL A 25 4.44 -17.74 20.52
C VAL A 25 3.52 -18.08 19.36
N GLU A 26 2.66 -17.14 19.00
CA GLU A 26 1.79 -17.26 17.82
C GLU A 26 1.76 -15.96 17.01
N PRO A 27 1.48 -16.04 15.69
CA PRO A 27 1.22 -14.86 14.87
C PRO A 27 -0.10 -14.22 15.27
N HIS A 28 -0.04 -13.20 16.12
CA HIS A 28 -1.20 -12.39 16.50
C HIS A 28 -0.82 -10.92 16.65
N LYS A 29 -1.84 -10.08 16.58
CA LYS A 29 -1.74 -8.64 16.71
C LYS A 29 -1.45 -8.28 18.17
N VAL A 30 -0.38 -7.54 18.40
CA VAL A 30 -0.05 -6.96 19.71
C VAL A 30 0.12 -5.46 19.59
N THR A 31 -0.31 -4.72 20.62
CA THR A 31 -0.22 -3.26 20.68
C THR A 31 0.65 -2.87 21.86
N CYS A 32 1.71 -2.10 21.58
CA CYS A 32 2.60 -1.56 22.60
C CYS A 32 1.95 -0.37 23.33
N LYS A 33 2.47 -0.02 24.52
CA LYS A 33 2.07 1.20 25.24
C LYS A 33 2.30 2.50 24.45
N CYS A 34 3.20 2.51 23.48
CA CYS A 34 3.38 3.64 22.55
C CYS A 34 2.35 3.66 21.39
N ASN A 35 1.30 2.84 21.46
CA ASN A 35 0.26 2.63 20.44
C ASN A 35 0.72 1.98 19.13
N HIS A 36 2.01 1.65 18.99
CA HIS A 36 2.49 0.90 17.83
C HIS A 36 1.96 -0.54 17.85
N THR A 37 1.39 -0.98 16.73
CA THR A 37 0.76 -2.30 16.58
C THR A 37 1.52 -3.14 15.57
N PHE A 38 1.93 -4.34 15.97
CA PHE A 38 2.79 -5.21 15.18
C PHE A 38 2.46 -6.70 15.42
N CYS A 39 3.02 -7.57 14.58
CA CYS A 39 2.90 -9.02 14.71
C CYS A 39 3.93 -9.55 15.72
N PHE A 40 3.48 -10.26 16.75
CA PHE A 40 4.40 -10.81 17.76
C PHE A 40 5.38 -11.85 17.19
N ALA A 41 4.98 -12.61 16.17
CA ALA A 41 5.82 -13.69 15.63
C ALA A 41 6.98 -13.18 14.77
N CYS A 42 6.74 -12.23 13.87
CA CYS A 42 7.78 -11.72 12.94
C CYS A 42 8.35 -10.37 13.35
N GLY A 43 7.61 -9.52 14.07
CA GLY A 43 8.02 -8.16 14.43
C GLY A 43 7.65 -7.09 13.40
N GLU A 44 7.13 -7.47 12.24
CA GLU A 44 6.63 -6.53 11.24
C GLU A 44 5.29 -5.91 11.66
N ASN A 45 4.88 -4.83 11.00
CA ASN A 45 3.53 -4.27 11.13
C ASN A 45 2.48 -5.39 11.00
N TRP A 46 1.36 -5.25 11.71
CA TRP A 46 0.29 -6.23 11.63
C TRP A 46 -0.16 -6.40 10.17
N HIS A 47 -0.15 -7.64 9.69
CA HIS A 47 -0.14 -7.94 8.26
C HIS A 47 -1.21 -8.99 7.89
N ASP A 48 -2.37 -8.96 8.54
CA ASP A 48 -3.55 -9.66 8.05
C ASP A 48 -3.87 -9.14 6.63
N PRO A 49 -4.09 -10.02 5.62
CA PRO A 49 -4.31 -11.48 5.71
C PRO A 49 -3.08 -12.37 5.45
N VAL A 50 -1.90 -11.79 5.20
CA VAL A 50 -0.73 -12.56 4.76
C VAL A 50 -0.03 -13.28 5.92
N LYS A 51 0.49 -14.48 5.69
CA LYS A 51 1.31 -15.21 6.66
C LYS A 51 2.72 -14.60 6.77
N CYS A 52 3.32 -14.63 7.96
CA CYS A 52 4.63 -14.02 8.22
C CYS A 52 5.73 -14.43 7.22
N HIS A 53 5.80 -15.72 6.87
CA HIS A 53 6.84 -16.23 5.98
C HIS A 53 6.69 -15.73 4.53
N LEU A 54 5.46 -15.48 4.08
CA LEU A 54 5.19 -14.92 2.75
C LEU A 54 5.52 -13.43 2.72
N LEU A 55 5.13 -12.69 3.76
CA LEU A 55 5.50 -11.28 3.88
C LEU A 55 7.03 -11.09 3.86
N LYS A 56 7.77 -11.91 4.62
CA LYS A 56 9.23 -11.84 4.64
C LYS A 56 9.86 -12.07 3.26
N LYS A 57 9.33 -13.03 2.48
CA LYS A 57 9.77 -13.26 1.10
C LYS A 57 9.43 -12.07 0.19
N TRP A 58 8.25 -11.47 0.39
CA TRP A 58 7.78 -10.33 -0.38
C TRP A 58 8.65 -9.08 -0.15
N ILE A 59 8.88 -8.71 1.12
CA ILE A 59 9.74 -7.58 1.50
C ILE A 59 11.13 -7.76 0.90
N LYS A 60 11.75 -8.93 1.12
CA LYS A 60 13.06 -9.24 0.54
C LYS A 60 13.09 -9.05 -0.98
N LYS A 61 12.07 -9.53 -1.70
CA LYS A 61 12.00 -9.37 -3.15
C LYS A 61 11.86 -7.91 -3.57
N CYS A 62 11.05 -7.12 -2.87
CA CYS A 62 10.91 -5.68 -3.14
C CYS A 62 12.20 -4.91 -2.87
N ASP A 63 12.94 -5.26 -1.82
CA ASP A 63 14.24 -4.64 -1.52
C ASP A 63 15.30 -4.99 -2.58
N ASP A 64 15.33 -6.25 -3.02
CA ASP A 64 16.25 -6.72 -4.05
C ASP A 64 15.94 -6.08 -5.44
N ASP A 65 14.68 -5.73 -5.73
CA ASP A 65 14.20 -5.13 -7.00
C ASP A 65 13.99 -3.58 -6.91
N SER A 66 14.79 -2.88 -6.10
CA SER A 66 14.58 -1.47 -5.70
C SER A 66 14.47 -0.45 -6.85
N GLU A 67 15.22 -0.59 -7.94
CA GLU A 67 15.14 0.30 -9.12
C GLU A 67 13.75 0.26 -9.78
N THR A 68 13.15 -0.93 -9.83
CA THR A 68 11.80 -1.11 -10.36
C THR A 68 10.75 -0.53 -9.42
N SER A 69 10.98 -0.64 -8.11
CA SER A 69 10.10 -0.09 -7.08
C SER A 69 10.03 1.44 -7.11
N ASN A 70 11.16 2.11 -7.38
CA ASN A 70 11.23 3.57 -7.45
C ASN A 70 10.52 4.16 -8.68
N TRP A 71 10.70 3.55 -9.86
CA TRP A 71 10.00 3.97 -11.07
C TRP A 71 8.47 3.81 -10.94
N ILE A 72 8.02 2.72 -10.32
CA ILE A 72 6.60 2.41 -10.13
C ILE A 72 5.91 3.34 -9.11
N ALA A 73 6.66 3.83 -8.11
CA ALA A 73 6.16 4.68 -7.04
C ALA A 73 6.14 6.18 -7.38
N ALA A 74 6.29 6.56 -8.66
CA ALA A 74 6.23 7.95 -9.08
C ALA A 74 4.92 8.60 -8.58
N ASN A 75 5.07 9.70 -7.83
CA ASN A 75 3.94 10.50 -7.32
C ASN A 75 3.29 11.34 -8.43
N THR A 76 3.81 11.27 -9.65
CA THR A 76 3.35 12.04 -10.81
C THR A 76 2.93 11.08 -11.92
N LYS A 77 1.75 11.29 -12.49
CA LYS A 77 1.21 10.56 -13.65
C LYS A 77 0.47 11.52 -14.56
N GLU A 78 0.13 11.11 -15.77
CA GLU A 78 -0.68 11.90 -16.70
C GLU A 78 -2.17 11.55 -16.60
N CYS A 79 -3.02 12.53 -16.86
CA CYS A 79 -4.45 12.30 -17.03
C CYS A 79 -4.70 11.41 -18.26
N PRO A 80 -5.46 10.30 -18.16
CA PRO A 80 -5.70 9.40 -19.29
C PRO A 80 -6.55 10.03 -20.42
N ARG A 81 -7.21 11.16 -20.17
CA ARG A 81 -8.05 11.86 -21.16
C ARG A 81 -7.35 13.05 -21.82
N CYS A 82 -6.54 13.81 -21.09
CA CYS A 82 -5.99 15.08 -21.57
C CYS A 82 -4.46 15.23 -21.40
N ASN A 83 -3.79 14.19 -20.90
CA ASN A 83 -2.33 14.09 -20.73
C ASN A 83 -1.68 15.16 -19.83
N VAL A 84 -2.47 16.02 -19.18
CA VAL A 84 -1.95 16.94 -18.16
C VAL A 84 -1.35 16.14 -17.01
N THR A 85 -0.15 16.52 -16.59
CA THR A 85 0.54 15.93 -15.44
C THR A 85 -0.22 16.22 -14.15
N ILE A 86 -0.41 15.18 -13.34
CA ILE A 86 -1.11 15.18 -12.07
C ILE A 86 -0.17 14.62 -11.02
N GLU A 87 0.00 15.36 -9.93
CA GLU A 87 0.68 14.90 -8.72
C GLU A 87 -0.34 14.36 -7.72
N LYS A 88 -0.02 13.22 -7.08
CA LYS A 88 -0.84 12.63 -6.01
C LYS A 88 -0.62 13.39 -4.71
N ASP A 89 -1.65 14.09 -4.23
CA ASP A 89 -1.63 14.93 -3.02
C ASP A 89 -2.36 14.29 -1.82
N GLY A 90 -2.84 13.05 -1.95
CA GLY A 90 -3.58 12.34 -0.91
C GLY A 90 -3.56 10.82 -1.04
N GLY A 91 -4.19 10.13 -0.08
CA GLY A 91 -4.26 8.66 -0.06
C GLY A 91 -5.31 8.07 -1.01
N CYS A 92 -6.31 8.87 -1.40
CA CYS A 92 -7.40 8.41 -2.26
C CYS A 92 -6.88 8.05 -3.66
N ASN A 93 -7.33 6.92 -4.20
CA ASN A 93 -7.03 6.52 -5.58
C ASN A 93 -8.10 6.98 -6.58
N HIS A 94 -9.21 7.57 -6.11
CA HIS A 94 -10.18 8.25 -6.95
C HIS A 94 -9.63 9.64 -7.30
N MET A 95 -9.30 9.82 -8.58
CA MET A 95 -8.71 11.05 -9.07
C MET A 95 -9.70 11.79 -9.94
N VAL A 96 -9.78 13.11 -9.74
CA VAL A 96 -10.54 14.02 -10.60
C VAL A 96 -9.55 14.95 -11.30
N CYS A 97 -9.58 14.99 -12.63
CA CYS A 97 -8.69 15.88 -13.38
C CYS A 97 -9.00 17.35 -13.06
N LYS A 98 -8.00 18.08 -12.53
CA LYS A 98 -8.12 19.51 -12.17
C LYS A 98 -8.23 20.44 -13.39
N ASN A 99 -7.97 19.94 -14.60
CA ASN A 99 -8.16 20.70 -15.84
C ASN A 99 -9.66 20.95 -16.08
N GLN A 100 -10.05 22.23 -16.12
CA GLN A 100 -11.44 22.68 -16.29
C GLN A 100 -12.09 22.19 -17.59
N ASN A 101 -11.29 21.93 -18.62
CA ASN A 101 -11.79 21.42 -19.91
C ASN A 101 -11.93 19.90 -19.95
N CYS A 102 -11.49 19.18 -18.91
CA CYS A 102 -11.44 17.72 -18.90
C CYS A 102 -12.34 17.11 -17.82
N LYS A 103 -12.13 17.50 -16.55
CA LYS A 103 -12.88 17.06 -15.36
C LYS A 103 -13.18 15.56 -15.30
N ALA A 104 -12.30 14.72 -15.86
CA ALA A 104 -12.48 13.28 -15.89
C ALA A 104 -12.17 12.64 -14.53
N ASP A 105 -13.03 11.71 -14.11
CA ASP A 105 -12.82 10.85 -12.95
C ASP A 105 -12.17 9.52 -13.36
N PHE A 106 -11.05 9.17 -12.73
CA PHE A 106 -10.29 7.97 -13.06
C PHE A 106 -9.58 7.38 -11.84
N CYS A 107 -9.14 6.13 -11.96
CA CYS A 107 -8.40 5.44 -10.91
C CYS A 107 -6.89 5.68 -11.06
N TRP A 108 -6.22 6.11 -9.99
CA TRP A 108 -4.77 6.34 -9.98
C TRP A 108 -3.95 5.07 -10.29
N VAL A 109 -4.48 3.88 -9.97
CA VAL A 109 -3.75 2.62 -10.13
C VAL A 109 -3.80 2.14 -11.57
N CYS A 110 -4.99 1.92 -12.12
CA CYS A 110 -5.16 1.38 -13.48
C CYS A 110 -5.30 2.43 -14.58
N LEU A 111 -5.45 3.72 -14.24
CA LEU A 111 -5.74 4.82 -15.16
C LEU A 111 -7.05 4.66 -15.96
N GLY A 112 -7.88 3.68 -15.60
CA GLY A 112 -9.21 3.48 -16.15
C GLY A 112 -10.27 4.42 -15.55
N PRO A 113 -11.45 4.54 -16.18
CA PRO A 113 -12.55 5.36 -15.67
C PRO A 113 -12.97 4.91 -14.27
N TRP A 114 -13.36 5.88 -13.43
CA TRP A 114 -13.75 5.56 -12.04
C TRP A 114 -15.11 4.86 -11.97
N GLU A 115 -16.08 5.27 -12.78
CA GLU A 115 -17.49 4.82 -12.70
C GLU A 115 -17.70 3.29 -12.64
N PRO A 116 -16.97 2.46 -13.43
CA PRO A 116 -17.11 1.00 -13.33
C PRO A 116 -16.57 0.37 -12.04
N HIS A 117 -15.76 1.09 -11.25
CA HIS A 117 -15.14 0.53 -10.06
C HIS A 117 -16.20 0.18 -9.00
N GLY A 118 -16.16 -1.05 -8.51
CA GLY A 118 -17.16 -1.59 -7.57
C GLY A 118 -18.29 -2.36 -8.25
N SER A 119 -18.38 -2.32 -9.58
CA SER A 119 -19.24 -3.23 -10.33
C SER A 119 -18.72 -4.67 -10.30
N SER A 120 -19.59 -5.64 -10.57
CA SER A 120 -19.22 -7.07 -10.59
C SER A 120 -18.35 -7.47 -11.79
N TRP A 121 -18.45 -6.72 -12.88
CA TRP A 121 -17.81 -7.05 -14.16
C TRP A 121 -16.48 -6.32 -14.39
N TYR A 122 -16.20 -5.25 -13.65
CA TYR A 122 -14.95 -4.51 -13.75
C TYR A 122 -14.03 -4.82 -12.56
N ASN A 123 -12.79 -5.25 -12.83
CA ASN A 123 -11.84 -5.56 -11.79
C ASN A 123 -10.45 -5.00 -12.10
N CYS A 124 -10.06 -3.94 -11.39
CA CYS A 124 -8.71 -3.38 -11.50
C CYS A 124 -7.69 -4.04 -10.56
N ASN A 125 -8.09 -5.01 -9.73
CA ASN A 125 -7.21 -5.66 -8.74
C ASN A 125 -6.83 -7.10 -9.13
N ARG A 126 -7.46 -7.66 -10.15
CA ARG A 126 -7.18 -8.99 -10.70
C ARG A 126 -6.20 -8.87 -11.86
N TYR A 127 -5.16 -9.70 -11.83
CA TYR A 127 -4.25 -9.81 -12.98
C TYR A 127 -4.95 -10.59 -14.09
N ASP A 128 -5.06 -10.00 -15.28
CA ASP A 128 -5.60 -10.64 -16.47
C ASP A 128 -4.48 -11.42 -17.19
N GLU A 129 -4.58 -12.74 -17.18
CA GLU A 129 -3.59 -13.62 -17.82
C GLU A 129 -3.77 -13.71 -19.34
N ASP A 130 -4.96 -13.41 -19.85
CA ASP A 130 -5.35 -13.49 -21.25
C ASP A 130 -4.96 -12.22 -22.00
N GLU A 131 -5.20 -11.04 -21.40
CA GLU A 131 -4.65 -9.77 -21.89
C GLU A 131 -3.12 -9.81 -21.89
N ALA A 132 -2.53 -10.34 -20.82
CA ALA A 132 -1.09 -10.60 -20.79
C ALA A 132 -0.68 -11.60 -21.88
N LYS A 133 -1.52 -12.57 -22.26
CA LYS A 133 -1.25 -13.52 -23.36
C LYS A 133 -1.22 -12.86 -24.72
N ALA A 134 -2.19 -12.01 -25.00
CA ALA A 134 -2.23 -11.28 -26.26
C ALA A 134 -0.98 -10.40 -26.44
N ALA A 135 -0.49 -9.79 -25.36
CA ALA A 135 0.78 -9.05 -25.38
C ALA A 135 2.02 -9.96 -25.49
N ARG A 136 1.94 -11.23 -25.06
CA ARG A 136 3.04 -12.23 -25.10
C ARG A 136 3.38 -12.72 -26.50
N ASP A 137 2.44 -12.73 -27.45
CA ASP A 137 2.73 -13.18 -28.82
C ASP A 137 3.74 -12.28 -29.55
N ALA A 138 4.16 -11.17 -28.92
CA ALA A 138 5.24 -10.28 -29.35
C ALA A 138 6.57 -10.42 -28.55
N GLN A 139 6.67 -11.17 -27.43
CA GLN A 139 7.89 -11.22 -26.58
C GLN A 139 7.98 -12.40 -25.55
N GLU A 140 9.21 -12.84 -25.24
CA GLU A 140 9.63 -14.12 -24.60
C GLU A 140 9.10 -14.46 -23.17
N LYS A 141 9.00 -15.77 -22.83
CA LYS A 141 8.37 -16.35 -21.61
C LYS A 141 8.82 -15.75 -20.27
N SER A 142 10.08 -15.30 -20.14
CA SER A 142 10.63 -14.73 -18.90
C SER A 142 9.90 -13.44 -18.46
N ARG A 143 9.27 -12.74 -19.40
CA ARG A 143 8.57 -11.46 -19.14
C ARG A 143 7.25 -11.62 -18.39
N SER A 144 6.61 -12.78 -18.49
CA SER A 144 5.27 -13.01 -17.92
C SER A 144 5.25 -12.99 -16.38
N ALA A 145 6.22 -13.65 -15.75
CA ALA A 145 6.36 -13.67 -14.30
C ALA A 145 6.75 -12.28 -13.76
N LEU A 146 7.61 -11.56 -14.49
CA LEU A 146 7.97 -10.20 -14.14
C LEU A 146 6.75 -9.28 -14.22
N GLN A 147 6.00 -9.27 -15.32
CA GLN A 147 4.81 -8.43 -15.48
C GLN A 147 3.76 -8.67 -14.38
N ARG A 148 3.51 -9.93 -14.03
CA ARG A 148 2.64 -10.28 -12.90
C ARG A 148 3.19 -9.75 -11.58
N TYR A 149 4.49 -9.86 -11.34
CA TYR A 149 5.12 -9.29 -10.16
C TYR A 149 4.95 -7.76 -10.12
N LEU A 150 5.23 -7.04 -11.22
CA LEU A 150 5.07 -5.58 -11.31
C LEU A 150 3.63 -5.15 -11.01
N PHE A 151 2.64 -5.91 -11.49
CA PHE A 151 1.23 -5.65 -11.21
C PHE A 151 0.91 -5.62 -9.71
N TYR A 152 1.33 -6.65 -8.97
CA TYR A 152 1.07 -6.73 -7.53
C TYR A 152 1.99 -5.79 -6.72
N CYS A 153 3.23 -5.61 -7.16
CA CYS A 153 4.18 -4.68 -6.54
C CYS A 153 3.68 -3.24 -6.64
N ASN A 154 3.20 -2.80 -7.81
CA ASN A 154 2.62 -1.46 -7.98
C ASN A 154 1.46 -1.20 -7.02
N ARG A 155 0.54 -2.16 -6.85
CA ARG A 155 -0.59 -2.03 -5.92
C ARG A 155 -0.11 -1.94 -4.48
N TYR A 156 0.81 -2.83 -4.09
CA TYR A 156 1.41 -2.82 -2.76
C TYR A 156 2.08 -1.46 -2.45
N MET A 157 2.95 -0.99 -3.32
CA MET A 157 3.66 0.28 -3.15
C MET A 157 2.72 1.49 -3.16
N ASN A 158 1.71 1.49 -4.04
CA ASN A 158 0.71 2.54 -4.07
C ASN A 158 -0.09 2.60 -2.75
N HIS A 159 -0.52 1.46 -2.20
CA HIS A 159 -1.21 1.44 -0.90
C HIS A 159 -0.30 1.89 0.24
N MET A 160 0.98 1.53 0.22
CA MET A 160 1.97 2.02 1.20
C MET A 160 2.17 3.54 1.11
N ALA A 161 2.23 4.11 -0.09
CA ALA A 161 2.27 5.56 -0.28
C ALA A 161 0.97 6.23 0.20
N SER A 162 -0.19 5.67 -0.16
CA SER A 162 -1.50 6.16 0.29
C SER A 162 -1.62 6.22 1.81
N LEU A 163 -1.18 5.16 2.51
CA LEU A 163 -1.21 5.11 3.97
C LEU A 163 -0.39 6.24 4.61
N LYS A 164 0.78 6.58 4.04
CA LYS A 164 1.59 7.71 4.51
C LYS A 164 0.86 9.05 4.38
N PHE A 165 0.07 9.24 3.33
CA PHE A 165 -0.77 10.43 3.17
C PHE A 165 -1.94 10.43 4.17
N GLU A 166 -2.59 9.29 4.38
CA GLU A 166 -3.71 9.15 5.31
C GLU A 166 -3.30 9.41 6.77
N HIS A 167 -2.07 9.09 7.16
CA HIS A 167 -1.56 9.44 8.50
C HIS A 167 -1.60 10.95 8.76
N LYS A 168 -1.46 11.80 7.74
CA LYS A 168 -1.58 13.27 7.86
C LYS A 168 -3.04 13.71 8.10
N LEU A 169 -4.01 12.89 7.72
CA LEU A 169 -5.44 13.19 7.87
C LEU A 169 -5.87 13.26 9.34
N TYR A 170 -5.23 12.50 10.23
CA TYR A 170 -5.54 12.55 11.67
C TYR A 170 -5.40 13.96 12.25
N ALA A 171 -4.40 14.72 11.81
CA ALA A 171 -4.20 16.10 12.26
C ALA A 171 -5.33 17.03 11.80
N SER A 172 -5.72 16.94 10.52
CA SER A 172 -6.77 17.80 9.96
C SER A 172 -8.16 17.44 10.49
N VAL A 173 -8.45 16.15 10.74
CA VAL A 173 -9.68 15.70 11.39
C VAL A 173 -9.77 16.26 12.81
N LYS A 174 -8.69 16.22 13.58
CA LYS A 174 -8.64 16.79 14.94
C LYS A 174 -8.90 18.30 14.94
N GLU A 175 -8.36 19.02 13.96
CA GLU A 175 -8.60 20.46 13.82
C GLU A 175 -10.07 20.77 13.46
N LYS A 176 -10.64 20.07 12.48
CA LYS A 176 -12.06 20.24 12.10
C LYS A 176 -12.99 19.90 13.27
N TRP A 177 -12.71 18.83 14.01
CA TRP A 177 -13.48 18.44 15.19
C TRP A 177 -13.47 19.53 16.26
N ARG A 178 -12.31 20.17 16.53
CA ARG A 178 -12.22 21.32 17.44
C ARG A 178 -13.08 22.50 16.99
N LYS A 179 -13.07 22.84 15.69
CA LYS A 179 -13.89 23.94 15.13
C LYS A 179 -15.39 23.65 15.22
N CYS A 180 -15.80 22.41 15.01
CA CYS A 180 -17.21 22.00 15.18
C CYS A 180 -17.64 22.09 16.65
N ASN A 181 -16.79 21.68 17.59
CA ASN A 181 -17.11 21.72 19.02
C ASN A 181 -17.00 23.11 19.66
N SER A 182 -16.33 24.08 19.02
CA SER A 182 -16.30 25.47 19.50
C SER A 182 -17.53 26.29 19.08
N ILE A 183 -18.46 25.67 18.35
CA ILE A 183 -19.72 26.30 17.88
C ILE A 183 -20.91 25.85 18.78
N ILE A 184 -20.65 24.98 19.77
CA ILE A 184 -21.59 24.54 20.82
C ILE A 184 -21.12 25.18 22.14
#